data_AF-A5GIC7-F1
#
_entry.id   AF-A5GIC7-F1
#
_cell.length_a   1.000
_cell.length_b   1.000
_cell.length_c   1.000
_cell.angle_alpha   90.00
_cell.angle_beta   90.00
_cell.angle_gamma   90.00
#
_symmetry.space_group_name_H-M   'P 1'
#
loop_
_entity.id
_entity.type
_entity.pdbx_description
1 polymer ?
#
loop_
_entity_poly.entity_id
_entity_poly.type
_entity_poly.pdbx_seq_one_letter_code
_entity_poly.pdbx_strand_id
1 'polypeptide(L)'
;MPFQNPILWIHEEALGSRNPARLAWSNAPALFVFDTQWIEDAGISRKRLGFLYECALDCSVTLRKGDVAAEVIRFAERHQADGIVTSRPVDPRLERIAAQIESQCPLERLEPEPFVRLPRPPRLGRFSRYWREAEPVVWEGF
;
A
#
# COMPACT_ATOMS: atom_id res chain seq x y z
N MET A 1 21.31 3.43 4.17
CA MET A 1 20.99 3.20 5.60
C MET A 1 19.48 3.22 5.73
N PRO A 2 18.87 2.48 6.66
CA PRO A 2 17.44 2.63 6.90
C PRO A 2 17.13 4.09 7.25
N PHE A 3 15.92 4.56 6.89
CA PHE A 3 15.43 5.88 7.30
C PHE A 3 15.50 6.03 8.83
N GLN A 4 15.53 7.26 9.32
CA GLN A 4 15.50 7.58 10.76
C GLN A 4 14.15 8.20 11.14
N ASN A 5 13.53 8.93 10.23
CA ASN A 5 12.25 9.61 10.42
C ASN A 5 11.38 9.53 9.16
N PRO A 6 10.95 8.32 8.74
CA PRO A 6 10.11 8.21 7.56
C PRO A 6 8.66 8.61 7.84
N ILE A 7 7.94 8.94 6.77
CA ILE A 7 6.47 8.91 6.75
C ILE A 7 5.96 7.63 6.05
N LEU A 8 4.73 7.22 6.36
CA LEU A 8 4.09 6.08 5.70
C LEU A 8 3.04 6.55 4.72
N TRP A 9 3.20 6.17 3.45
CA TRP A 9 2.11 6.27 2.48
C TRP A 9 1.31 4.97 2.49
N ILE A 10 0.06 5.05 2.96
CA ILE A 10 -0.89 3.94 2.98
C ILE A 10 -1.86 4.16 1.82
N HIS A 11 -1.95 3.18 0.92
CA HIS A 11 -2.86 3.16 -0.23
C HIS A 11 -3.95 2.08 -0.06
N GLU A 12 -4.94 2.09 -0.95
CA GLU A 12 -6.17 1.29 -0.82
C GLU A 12 -5.98 -0.23 -0.95
N GLU A 13 -4.87 -0.70 -1.53
CA GLU A 13 -4.51 -2.13 -1.52
C GLU A 13 -3.90 -2.58 -0.19
N ALA A 14 -3.57 -1.63 0.70
CA ALA A 14 -2.82 -1.89 1.93
C ALA A 14 -3.48 -1.25 3.18
N LEU A 15 -4.80 -1.02 3.14
CA LEU A 15 -5.59 -0.57 4.30
C LEU A 15 -5.89 -1.74 5.23
N GLY A 16 -4.98 -2.04 6.15
CA GLY A 16 -5.18 -3.07 7.17
C GLY A 16 -4.08 -3.13 8.22
N SER A 17 -4.35 -3.84 9.32
CA SER A 17 -3.42 -4.00 10.44
C SER A 17 -2.14 -4.76 10.09
N ARG A 18 -2.18 -5.59 9.04
CA ARG A 18 -1.02 -6.36 8.54
C ARG A 18 -0.21 -5.62 7.48
N ASN A 19 -0.45 -4.32 7.28
CA ASN A 19 0.35 -3.51 6.35
C ASN A 19 1.84 -3.54 6.75
N PRO A 20 2.75 -4.00 5.87
CA PRO A 20 4.17 -4.15 6.21
C PRO A 20 4.85 -2.83 6.60
N ALA A 21 4.47 -1.70 5.99
CA ALA A 21 5.01 -0.39 6.36
C ALA A 21 4.62 -0.01 7.80
N ARG A 22 3.37 -0.28 8.22
CA ARG A 22 2.94 -0.04 9.61
C ARG A 22 3.61 -0.98 10.59
N LEU A 23 3.83 -2.24 10.21
CA LEU A 23 4.51 -3.22 11.08
C LEU A 23 5.98 -2.85 11.30
N ALA A 24 6.66 -2.38 10.25
CA ALA A 24 8.06 -1.94 10.34
C ALA A 24 8.23 -0.59 11.06
N TRP A 25 7.25 0.31 10.94
CA TRP A 25 7.33 1.70 11.40
C TRP A 25 6.09 2.13 12.18
N SER A 26 5.80 1.45 13.31
CA SER A 26 4.55 1.63 14.05
C SER A 26 4.26 3.05 14.56
N ASN A 27 5.31 3.85 14.78
CA ASN A 27 5.21 5.23 15.28
C ASN A 27 5.36 6.30 14.19
N ALA A 28 5.61 5.91 12.94
CA ALA A 28 5.81 6.87 11.86
C ALA A 28 4.48 7.56 11.48
N PRO A 29 4.49 8.87 11.18
CA PRO A 29 3.30 9.55 10.69
C PRO A 29 2.83 8.92 9.38
N ALA A 30 1.56 8.54 9.32
CA ALA A 30 0.97 7.89 8.15
C ALA A 30 -0.07 8.79 7.47
N LEU A 31 -0.15 8.74 6.15
CA LEU A 31 -1.23 9.36 5.39
C LEU A 31 -1.92 8.40 4.42
N PHE A 32 -3.18 8.70 4.14
CA PHE A 32 -3.96 8.14 3.04
C PHE A 32 -4.54 9.29 2.23
N VAL A 33 -4.40 9.22 0.89
CA VAL A 33 -4.88 10.25 -0.02
C VAL A 33 -6.03 9.71 -0.85
N PHE A 34 -7.18 10.36 -0.78
CA PHE A 34 -8.26 10.15 -1.75
C PHE A 34 -7.87 10.78 -3.09
N ASP A 35 -7.37 9.94 -4.00
CA ASP A 35 -6.97 10.28 -5.36
C ASP A 35 -8.18 10.82 -6.15
N THR A 36 -8.23 12.15 -6.34
CA THR A 36 -9.37 12.79 -7.00
C THR A 36 -9.54 12.36 -8.45
N GLN A 37 -8.42 12.22 -9.16
CA GLN A 37 -8.44 11.86 -10.58
C GLN A 37 -8.95 10.42 -10.75
N TRP A 38 -8.42 9.49 -9.95
CA TRP A 38 -8.87 8.10 -9.98
C TRP A 38 -10.35 7.96 -9.57
N ILE A 39 -10.79 8.67 -8.54
CA ILE A 39 -12.18 8.62 -8.07
C ILE A 39 -13.14 9.05 -9.19
N GLU A 40 -12.80 10.10 -9.91
CA GLU A 40 -13.57 10.62 -11.04
C GLU A 40 -13.52 9.68 -12.25
N ASP A 41 -12.32 9.30 -12.70
CA ASP A 41 -12.11 8.48 -13.89
C ASP A 41 -12.70 7.07 -13.75
N ALA A 42 -12.54 6.44 -12.59
CA ALA A 42 -13.03 5.10 -12.34
C ALA A 42 -14.50 5.08 -11.87
N GLY A 43 -15.15 6.24 -11.73
CA GLY A 43 -16.54 6.34 -11.30
C GLY A 43 -16.79 5.70 -9.94
N ILE A 44 -15.90 5.92 -8.97
CA ILE A 44 -15.94 5.23 -7.68
C ILE A 44 -17.21 5.61 -6.91
N SER A 45 -18.04 4.62 -6.61
CA SER A 45 -19.30 4.82 -5.91
C SER A 45 -19.11 5.40 -4.50
N ARG A 46 -20.11 6.18 -4.03
CA ARG A 46 -20.14 6.70 -2.64
C ARG A 46 -20.02 5.59 -1.59
N LYS A 47 -20.61 4.41 -1.84
CA LYS A 47 -20.50 3.26 -0.94
C LYS A 47 -19.06 2.78 -0.78
N ARG A 48 -18.31 2.71 -1.89
CA ARG A 48 -16.89 2.34 -1.85
C ARG A 48 -16.03 3.41 -1.19
N LEU A 49 -16.31 4.69 -1.43
CA LEU A 49 -15.61 5.79 -0.74
C LEU A 49 -15.85 5.76 0.77
N GLY A 50 -17.10 5.53 1.20
CA GLY A 50 -17.44 5.38 2.62
C GLY A 50 -16.68 4.23 3.28
N PHE A 51 -16.64 3.07 2.62
CA PHE A 51 -15.85 1.92 3.10
C PHE A 51 -14.36 2.24 3.23
N LEU A 52 -13.74 2.86 2.22
CA LEU A 52 -12.33 3.26 2.28
C LEU A 52 -12.07 4.27 3.41
N TYR A 53 -12.98 5.22 3.62
CA TYR A 53 -12.90 6.19 4.70
C TYR A 53 -12.92 5.52 6.08
N GLU A 54 -13.85 4.59 6.30
CA GLU A 54 -13.93 3.81 7.54
C GLU A 54 -12.65 3.00 7.78
N CYS A 55 -12.15 2.29 6.76
CA CYS A 55 -10.88 1.55 6.87
C CYS A 55 -9.68 2.46 7.17
N ALA A 56 -9.65 3.67 6.59
CA ALA A 56 -8.57 4.62 6.82
C ALA A 56 -8.62 5.20 8.25
N LEU A 57 -9.82 5.46 8.79
CA LEU A 57 -9.99 5.85 10.19
C LEU A 57 -9.47 4.77 11.14
N ASP A 58 -9.82 3.50 10.90
CA ASP A 58 -9.32 2.36 11.68
C ASP A 58 -7.79 2.20 11.59
N CYS A 59 -7.19 2.64 10.48
CA CYS A 59 -5.74 2.64 10.30
C CYS A 59 -5.03 3.86 10.94
N SER A 60 -5.77 4.78 11.59
CA SER A 60 -5.22 5.99 12.24
C SER A 60 -4.31 6.82 11.34
N VAL A 61 -4.65 6.93 10.05
CA VAL A 61 -3.90 7.70 9.07
C VAL A 61 -4.41 9.14 8.98
N THR A 62 -3.52 10.05 8.60
CA THR A 62 -3.91 11.40 8.21
C THR A 62 -4.58 11.38 6.84
N LEU A 63 -5.81 11.88 6.76
CA LEU A 63 -6.56 11.92 5.51
C LEU A 63 -6.23 13.17 4.68
N ARG A 64 -6.06 12.96 3.38
CA ARG A 64 -5.93 14.01 2.35
C ARG A 64 -6.79 13.67 1.14
N LYS A 65 -6.98 14.65 0.27
CA LYS A 65 -7.70 14.50 -1.00
C LYS A 65 -6.98 15.33 -2.06
N GLY A 66 -6.72 14.75 -3.23
CA GLY A 66 -6.06 15.45 -4.33
C GLY A 66 -5.13 14.54 -5.12
N ASP A 67 -4.10 15.14 -5.73
CA ASP A 67 -3.00 14.40 -6.37
C ASP A 67 -2.17 13.67 -5.31
N VAL A 68 -2.07 12.34 -5.45
CA VAL A 68 -1.47 11.49 -4.42
C VAL A 68 0.01 11.79 -4.21
N ALA A 69 0.79 11.89 -5.29
CA ALA A 69 2.22 12.14 -5.17
C ALA A 69 2.50 13.49 -4.52
N ALA A 70 1.78 14.55 -4.93
CA ALA A 70 1.96 15.88 -4.39
C ALA A 70 1.55 15.98 -2.91
N GLU A 71 0.47 15.31 -2.50
CA GLU A 71 0.06 15.25 -1.08
C GLU A 71 1.06 14.48 -0.23
N VAL A 72 1.59 13.35 -0.73
CA VAL A 72 2.61 12.55 -0.03
C VAL A 72 3.90 13.35 0.16
N ILE A 73 4.38 14.03 -0.90
CA ILE A 73 5.60 14.84 -0.82
C ILE A 73 5.42 16.01 0.15
N ARG A 74 4.31 16.76 0.07
CA ARG A 74 4.00 17.83 1.03
C ARG A 74 3.93 17.33 2.47
N PHE A 75 3.41 16.12 2.68
CA PHE A 75 3.34 15.51 4.00
C PHE A 75 4.74 15.14 4.51
N ALA A 76 5.60 14.57 3.67
CA ALA A 76 6.99 14.29 3.99
C ALA A 76 7.75 15.57 4.39
N GLU A 77 7.61 16.64 3.60
CA GLU A 77 8.22 17.95 3.89
C GLU A 77 7.75 18.50 5.24
N ARG A 78 6.44 18.47 5.50
CA ARG A 78 5.86 18.97 6.76
C ARG A 78 6.38 18.21 7.99
N HIS A 79 6.65 16.92 7.84
CA HIS A 79 7.18 16.06 8.90
C HIS A 79 8.72 16.03 8.94
N GLN A 80 9.39 16.80 8.06
CA GLN A 80 10.84 16.77 7.89
C GLN A 80 11.37 15.33 7.74
N ALA A 81 10.64 14.56 6.94
CA ALA A 81 10.92 13.14 6.77
C ALA A 81 12.16 12.92 5.91
N ASP A 82 12.94 11.90 6.24
CA ASP A 82 14.12 11.50 5.48
C ASP A 82 13.85 10.36 4.48
N GLY A 83 12.59 9.92 4.42
CA GLY A 83 12.12 8.94 3.46
C GLY A 83 10.62 8.68 3.55
N ILE A 84 10.14 7.90 2.59
CA ILE A 84 8.76 7.47 2.49
C ILE A 84 8.76 5.95 2.45
N VAL A 85 7.89 5.32 3.23
CA VAL A 85 7.72 3.87 3.22
C VAL A 85 6.30 3.53 2.80
N THR A 86 6.15 2.58 1.89
CA THR A 86 4.86 2.07 1.44
C THR A 86 4.88 0.55 1.35
N SER A 87 3.71 -0.06 1.26
CA SER A 87 3.59 -1.44 0.79
C SER A 87 3.81 -1.48 -0.72
N ARG A 88 4.39 -2.55 -1.26
CA ARG A 88 4.51 -2.73 -2.72
C ARG A 88 3.11 -2.86 -3.32
N PRO A 89 2.70 -1.94 -4.22
CA PRO A 89 1.40 -2.05 -4.88
C PRO A 89 1.42 -3.10 -6.00
N VAL A 90 0.23 -3.57 -6.37
CA VAL A 90 -0.01 -4.44 -7.52
C VAL A 90 -0.70 -3.66 -8.65
N ASP A 91 -1.54 -2.67 -8.34
CA ASP A 91 -2.15 -1.77 -9.32
C ASP A 91 -1.07 -0.94 -10.07
N PRO A 92 -0.96 -1.05 -11.41
CA PRO A 92 -0.05 -0.24 -12.21
C PRO A 92 -0.22 1.29 -12.05
N ARG A 93 -1.40 1.76 -11.65
CA ARG A 93 -1.60 3.19 -11.30
C ARG A 93 -0.82 3.57 -10.06
N LEU A 94 -0.89 2.77 -9.01
CA LEU A 94 -0.16 3.01 -7.77
C LEU A 94 1.35 2.90 -7.98
N GLU A 95 1.82 1.97 -8.82
CA GLU A 95 3.25 1.91 -9.21
C GLU A 95 3.71 3.18 -9.94
N ARG A 96 2.87 3.76 -10.81
CA ARG A 96 3.19 5.05 -11.45
C ARG A 96 3.28 6.19 -10.44
N ILE A 97 2.36 6.23 -9.47
CA ILE A 97 2.40 7.22 -8.38
C ILE A 97 3.67 7.03 -7.53
N ALA A 98 4.02 5.78 -7.20
CA ALA A 98 5.25 5.44 -6.48
C ALA A 98 6.49 5.92 -7.22
N ALA A 99 6.57 5.69 -8.54
CA ALA A 99 7.66 6.19 -9.37
C ALA A 99 7.74 7.73 -9.40
N GLN A 100 6.59 8.42 -9.44
CA GLN A 100 6.55 9.88 -9.37
C GLN A 100 7.06 10.41 -8.02
N ILE A 101 6.70 9.76 -6.91
CA ILE A 101 7.23 10.08 -5.58
C ILE A 101 8.74 9.82 -5.51
N GLU A 102 9.19 8.65 -5.97
CA GLU A 102 10.59 8.22 -5.94
C GLU A 102 11.51 9.14 -6.74
N SER A 103 10.99 9.80 -7.78
CA SER A 103 11.73 10.80 -8.55
C SER A 103 12.11 12.06 -7.77
N GLN A 104 11.47 12.30 -6.62
CA GLN A 104 11.65 13.51 -5.79
C GLN A 104 12.10 13.21 -4.37
N CYS A 105 11.75 12.04 -3.82
CA CYS A 105 12.06 11.66 -2.45
C CYS A 105 12.46 10.18 -2.38
N PRO A 106 13.35 9.78 -1.45
CA PRO A 106 13.62 8.37 -1.20
C PRO A 106 12.34 7.59 -0.84
N LEU A 107 12.07 6.51 -1.56
CA LEU A 107 10.90 5.66 -1.36
C LEU A 107 11.31 4.19 -1.15
N GLU A 108 10.91 3.61 -0.03
CA GLU A 108 11.03 2.18 0.23
C GLU A 108 9.68 1.48 0.04
N ARG A 109 9.69 0.38 -0.72
CA ARG A 109 8.52 -0.49 -0.96
C ARG A 109 8.73 -1.81 -0.24
N LEU A 110 7.92 -2.07 0.78
CA LEU A 110 7.96 -3.32 1.53
C LEU A 110 6.98 -4.34 0.94
N GLU A 111 7.45 -5.58 0.79
CA GLU A 111 6.60 -6.68 0.33
C GLU A 111 5.56 -7.04 1.39
N PRO A 112 4.26 -7.14 1.03
CA PRO A 112 3.27 -7.70 1.94
C PRO A 112 3.53 -9.19 2.18
N GLU A 113 3.14 -9.70 3.34
CA GLU A 113 3.22 -11.16 3.59
C GLU A 113 2.26 -11.88 2.63
N PRO A 114 2.77 -12.78 1.76
CA PRO A 114 1.91 -13.52 0.86
C PRO A 114 1.00 -14.47 1.63
N PHE A 115 -0.15 -14.81 1.05
CA PHE A 115 -1.03 -15.83 1.61
C PHE A 115 -0.35 -17.20 1.75
N VAL A 116 0.49 -17.57 0.77
CA VAL A 116 1.27 -18.81 0.76
C VAL A 116 2.61 -18.59 0.06
N ARG A 117 3.68 -19.17 0.59
CA ARG A 117 5.01 -19.18 -0.04
C ARG A 117 5.20 -20.50 -0.77
N LEU A 118 5.12 -20.47 -2.10
CA LEU A 118 5.28 -21.68 -2.90
C LEU A 118 6.76 -22.01 -3.09
N PRO A 119 7.15 -23.31 -3.10
CA PRO A 119 8.54 -23.74 -3.29
C PRO A 119 9.07 -23.46 -4.70
N ARG A 120 8.17 -23.21 -5.66
CA ARG A 120 8.49 -22.84 -7.04
C ARG A 120 7.45 -21.84 -7.58
N PRO A 121 7.81 -21.02 -8.58
CA PRO A 121 6.85 -20.15 -9.24
C PRO A 121 5.63 -20.93 -9.77
N PRO A 122 4.40 -20.48 -9.47
CA PRO A 122 3.20 -21.18 -9.89
C PRO A 122 2.99 -21.06 -11.40
N ARG A 123 2.34 -22.06 -11.99
CA ARG A 123 1.86 -21.96 -13.36
C ARG A 123 0.57 -21.16 -13.41
N LEU A 124 0.71 -19.88 -13.72
CA LEU A 124 -0.41 -18.96 -13.89
C LEU A 124 -1.13 -19.23 -15.22
N GLY A 125 -2.45 -19.09 -15.22
CA GLY A 125 -3.31 -19.31 -16.40
C GLY A 125 -4.61 -20.05 -16.09
N ARG A 126 -4.64 -20.85 -15.00
CA ARG A 126 -5.88 -21.43 -14.44
C ARG A 126 -5.78 -21.52 -12.93
N PHE A 127 -6.81 -21.03 -12.22
CA PHE A 127 -6.89 -21.09 -10.77
C PHE A 127 -6.68 -22.52 -10.22
N SER A 128 -7.33 -23.52 -10.81
CA SER A 128 -7.22 -24.92 -10.34
C SER A 128 -5.80 -25.50 -10.45
N ARG A 129 -4.96 -25.00 -11.37
CA ARG A 129 -3.55 -25.40 -11.45
C ARG A 129 -2.72 -24.76 -10.35
N TYR A 130 -2.94 -23.47 -10.10
CA TYR A 130 -2.35 -22.76 -8.97
C TYR A 130 -2.75 -23.43 -7.64
N TRP A 131 -4.05 -23.67 -7.44
CA TRP A 131 -4.58 -24.20 -6.18
C TRP A 131 -4.04 -25.59 -5.87
N ARG A 132 -3.90 -26.48 -6.86
CA ARG A 132 -3.30 -27.82 -6.64
C ARG A 132 -1.87 -27.76 -6.09
N GLU A 133 -1.14 -26.68 -6.37
CA GLU A 133 0.21 -26.47 -5.84
C GLU A 133 0.19 -25.74 -4.49
N ALA A 134 -0.74 -24.81 -4.29
CA ALA A 134 -0.86 -24.02 -3.07
C ALA A 134 -1.53 -24.75 -1.91
N GLU A 135 -2.57 -25.52 -2.19
CA GLU A 135 -3.42 -26.17 -1.20
C GLU A 135 -2.64 -27.04 -0.21
N PRO A 136 -1.74 -27.95 -0.63
CA PRO A 136 -0.99 -28.77 0.33
C PRO A 136 -0.12 -27.91 1.26
N VAL A 137 0.52 -26.87 0.72
CA VAL A 137 1.41 -25.96 1.48
C VAL A 137 0.62 -25.12 2.49
N VAL A 138 -0.61 -24.71 2.14
CA VAL A 138 -1.49 -23.98 3.06
C VAL A 138 -1.84 -24.88 4.25
N TRP A 139 -2.19 -26.15 4.00
CA TRP A 139 -2.64 -27.08 5.04
C TRP A 139 -1.52 -27.69 5.87
N GLU A 140 -0.26 -27.67 5.41
CA GLU A 140 0.90 -28.06 6.22
C GLU A 140 1.07 -27.18 7.48
N GLY A 141 0.51 -25.96 7.49
CA GLY A 141 0.58 -25.02 8.59
C GLY A 141 -0.61 -25.02 9.56
N PHE A 142 -1.59 -25.92 9.39
CA PHE A 142 -2.77 -26.08 10.25
C PHE A 142 -2.74 -27.43 10.98
#